data_AF-A0A9P1F0P8-F1
#
_entry.id   AF-A0A9P1F0P8-F1
#
_cell.length_a   1.000
_cell.length_b   1.000
_cell.length_c   1.000
_cell.angle_alpha   90.00
_cell.angle_beta   90.00
_cell.angle_gamma   90.00
#
_symmetry.space_group_name_H-M   'P 1'
#
loop_
_entity.id
_entity.type
_entity.pdbx_description
1 polymer ?
#
loop_
_entity_poly.entity_id
_entity_poly.type
_entity_poly.pdbx_seq_one_letter_code
_entity_poly.pdbx_strand_id
1 'polypeptide(L)' 'MGPIKSIWMAKRPPGFAFVTFKRSVHAYDAVKYLNGTKICDLKAIVEMCEVDFKKDLKRRTMEKMAT' A
#
# COMPACT_ATOMS: atom_id res chain seq x y z
N MET A 1 -3.87 -14.52 -4.44
CA MET A 1 -3.84 -13.78 -3.15
C MET A 1 -3.20 -14.63 -2.05
N GLY A 2 -2.57 -14.04 -1.03
CA GLY A 2 -1.84 -14.79 0.00
C GLY A 2 -1.58 -13.98 1.28
N PRO A 3 -0.76 -14.49 2.23
CA PRO A 3 -0.61 -13.88 3.54
C PRO A 3 0.03 -12.49 3.46
N ILE A 4 -0.64 -11.53 4.11
CA ILE A 4 -0.18 -10.15 4.24
C ILE A 4 0.91 -10.10 5.32
N LYS A 5 1.98 -9.35 5.06
CA LYS A 5 3.07 -9.10 6.00
C LYS A 5 2.79 -7.88 6.86
N SER A 6 2.29 -6.79 6.26
CA SER A 6 1.97 -5.55 6.96
C SER A 6 1.01 -4.69 6.14
N ILE A 7 0.22 -3.88 6.84
CA ILE A 7 -0.71 -2.90 6.25
C ILE A 7 -0.37 -1.53 6.84
N TRP A 8 -0.38 -0.50 6.00
CA TRP A 8 -0.26 0.89 6.41
C TRP A 8 -1.38 1.72 5.78
N MET A 9 -1.99 2.60 6.55
CA MET A 9 -3.08 3.46 6.08
C MET A 9 -2.66 4.93 6.26
N ALA A 10 -2.74 5.70 5.18
CA ALA A 10 -2.47 7.13 5.21
C ALA A 10 -3.63 7.84 5.93
N LYS A 11 -3.29 8.72 6.89
CA LYS A 11 -4.28 9.60 7.53
C LYS A 11 -4.51 10.90 6.74
N ARG A 12 -3.55 11.31 5.91
CA ARG A 12 -3.60 12.50 5.05
C ARG A 12 -2.70 12.24 3.83
N PRO A 13 -3.21 12.20 2.58
CA PRO A 13 -4.62 12.35 2.19
C PRO A 13 -5.50 11.14 2.61
N PRO A 14 -6.82 11.34 2.81
CA PRO A 14 -7.76 10.27 3.14
C PRO A 14 -7.97 9.32 1.94
N GLY A 15 -8.11 8.03 2.20
CA GLY A 15 -8.39 7.02 1.16
C GLY A 15 -7.17 6.33 0.56
N PHE A 16 -5.99 6.48 1.16
CA PHE A 16 -4.77 5.81 0.68
C PHE A 16 -4.28 4.75 1.67
N ALA A 17 -3.88 3.59 1.17
CA ALA A 17 -3.30 2.52 1.97
C ALA A 17 -2.28 1.74 1.15
N PHE A 18 -1.27 1.21 1.85
CA PHE A 18 -0.28 0.30 1.30
C PHE A 18 -0.38 -1.05 2.00
N VAL A 19 -0.34 -2.11 1.20
CA VAL A 19 -0.37 -3.49 1.69
C VAL A 19 0.88 -4.21 1.20
N THR A 20 1.67 -4.70 2.14
CA THR A 20 2.88 -5.48 1.84
C THR A 20 2.56 -6.96 1.95
N PHE A 21 2.73 -7.71 0.86
CA PHE A 21 2.61 -9.16 0.86
C PHE A 21 3.94 -9.84 1.20
N LYS A 22 3.89 -11.08 1.70
CA LYS A 22 5.10 -11.89 1.94
C LYS A 22 5.84 -12.27 0.65
N ARG A 23 5.12 -12.44 -0.46
CA ARG A 23 5.67 -12.79 -1.77
C ARG A 23 5.13 -11.83 -2.84
N SER A 24 5.97 -11.48 -3.82
CA SER A 24 5.61 -10.61 -4.95
C SER A 24 4.47 -11.16 -5.79
N VAL A 25 4.40 -12.49 -5.99
CA VAL A 25 3.31 -13.16 -6.73
C VAL A 25 1.93 -12.86 -6.15
N HIS A 26 1.83 -12.78 -4.81
CA HIS A 26 0.55 -12.49 -4.15
C HIS A 26 0.14 -11.03 -4.29
N ALA A 27 1.12 -10.12 -4.35
CA ALA A 27 0.86 -8.71 -4.65
C ALA A 27 0.35 -8.55 -6.08
N TYR A 28 0.93 -9.27 -7.05
CA TYR A 28 0.50 -9.22 -8.45
C TYR A 28 -0.92 -9.73 -8.63
N ASP A 29 -1.26 -10.87 -8.01
CA ASP A 29 -2.63 -11.36 -7.97
C ASP A 29 -3.57 -10.30 -7.37
N ALA A 30 -3.21 -9.74 -6.21
CA ALA A 30 -4.07 -8.78 -5.53
C ALA A 30 -4.36 -7.55 -6.39
N VAL A 31 -3.36 -7.01 -7.09
CA VAL A 31 -3.53 -5.91 -8.04
C VAL A 31 -4.46 -6.32 -9.18
N LYS A 32 -4.24 -7.50 -9.78
CA LYS A 32 -5.05 -8.00 -10.90
C LYS A 32 -6.52 -8.19 -10.54
N TYR A 33 -6.81 -8.68 -9.33
CA TYR A 33 -8.17 -8.98 -8.89
C TYR A 33 -8.88 -7.80 -8.23
N LEU A 34 -8.17 -6.88 -7.57
CA LEU A 34 -8.78 -5.77 -6.83
C LEU A 34 -8.83 -4.47 -7.61
N ASN A 35 -7.93 -4.26 -8.57
CA ASN A 35 -7.93 -3.02 -9.34
C ASN A 35 -9.24 -2.89 -10.15
N GLY A 36 -9.95 -1.79 -9.96
CA GLY A 36 -11.22 -1.52 -10.63
C GLY A 36 -12.45 -2.19 -9.99
N THR A 37 -12.26 -2.97 -8.93
CA THR A 37 -13.39 -3.51 -8.16
C THR A 37 -14.05 -2.42 -7.30
N LYS A 38 -15.34 -2.61 -7.01
CA LYS A 38 -16.06 -1.75 -6.07
C LYS A 38 -15.93 -2.32 -4.67
N ILE A 39 -15.40 -1.52 -3.75
CA ILE A 39 -15.34 -1.82 -2.32
C ILE A 39 -16.16 -0.75 -1.61
N CYS A 40 -17.25 -1.15 -0.95
CA CYS A 40 -18.17 -0.22 -0.28
C CYS A 40 -18.64 0.91 -1.22
N ASP A 41 -19.05 0.55 -2.44
CA ASP A 41 -19.48 1.45 -3.53
C ASP A 41 -18.43 2.43 -4.08
N LEU A 42 -17.21 2.40 -3.55
CA LEU A 42 -16.08 3.16 -4.05
C LEU A 42 -15.23 2.29 -4.99
N LYS A 43 -14.82 2.87 -6.13
CA LYS A 43 -13.92 2.18 -7.06
C LYS A 43 -12.51 2.17 -6.47
N ALA A 44 -12.02 0.98 -6.12
CA ALA A 44 -10.66 0.82 -5.63
C ALA A 44 -9.68 0.88 -6.82
N ILE A 45 -8.67 1.75 -6.69
CA ILE A 45 -7.52 1.78 -7.60
C ILE A 45 -6.39 1.09 -6.85
N VAL A 46 -5.85 0.03 -7.45
CA VAL A 46 -4.78 -0.77 -6.85
C VAL A 46 -3.63 -0.86 -7.83
N GLU A 47 -2.45 -0.46 -7.38
CA GLU A 47 -1.23 -0.40 -8.18
C GLU A 47 -0.10 -1.16 -7.49
N MET A 48 0.85 -1.67 -8.28
CA MET A 48 2.09 -2.25 -7.77
C MET A 48 2.98 -1.13 -7.23
N CYS A 49 3.42 -1.24 -5.98
CA CYS A 49 4.47 -0.39 -5.45
C CYS A 49 5.83 -1.10 -5.53
N GLU A 50 6.78 -0.45 -6.20
CA GLU A 50 8.16 -0.93 -6.33
C GLU A 50 9.03 -0.52 -5.12
N VAL A 51 8.58 0.46 -4.34
CA VAL A 51 9.35 1.06 -3.23
C VAL A 51 9.01 0.38 -1.91
N ASP A 52 10.04 -0.01 -1.14
CA ASP A 52 9.86 -0.44 0.25
C ASP A 52 9.44 0.76 1.11
N PHE A 53 8.14 0.90 1.32
CA PHE A 53 7.54 2.04 2.04
C PHE A 53 8.03 2.15 3.49
N LYS A 54 8.48 1.07 4.13
CA LYS A 54 9.08 1.15 5.47
C LYS A 54 10.36 1.99 5.45
N LYS A 55 11.15 1.86 4.39
CA LYS A 55 12.37 2.65 4.18
C LYS A 55 12.04 4.11 3.86
N ASP A 56 11.00 4.33 3.04
CA ASP A 56 10.57 5.68 2.64
C ASP A 56 9.92 6.46 3.79
N LEU A 57 9.05 5.82 4.58
CA LEU A 57 8.46 6.43 5.77
C LEU A 57 9.55 6.76 6.79
N LYS A 58 10.53 5.89 7.00
CA LYS A 58 11.65 6.16 7.90
C LYS A 58 12.46 7.37 7.44
N ARG A 59 12.72 7.51 6.13
CA ARG A 59 13.34 8.71 5.55
C ARG A 59 12.51 9.95 5.83
N ARG A 60 11.23 9.94 5.47
CA ARG A 60 10.33 11.10 5.64
C ARG A 60 10.10 11.49 7.09
N THR A 61 10.04 10.52 8.02
CA THR A 61 9.93 10.79 9.45
C THR A 61 11.21 11.38 9.99
N MET A 62 12.38 10.89 9.56
CA MET A 62 13.67 11.46 9.96
C MET A 62 13.90 12.86 9.39
N GLU A 63 13.53 13.11 8.13
CA GLU A 63 13.62 14.45 7.52
C GLU A 63 12.68 15.45 8.19
N LYS A 64 11.47 15.05 8.59
CA LYS A 64 10.53 15.91 9.34
C LYS A 64 10.94 16.18 10.79
N MET A 65 11.90 15.42 11.35
CA MET A 65 12.44 15.67 12.69
C MET A 65 13.70 16.55 12.65
N ALA A 66 14.26 16.80 11.47
CA ALA A 66 15.44 17.64 11.27
C ALA A 66 15.11 19.09 10.86
N THR A 67 13.83 19.48 10.94
CA THR A 67 13.32 20.86 10.76
C THR A 67 12.48 21.21 11.98
#